data_AF-A0A9D4T713-F1
#
_entry.id   AF-A0A9D4T713-F1
#
_cell.length_a   1.000
_cell.length_b   1.000
_cell.length_c   1.000
_cell.angle_alpha   90.00
_cell.angle_beta   90.00
_cell.angle_gamma   90.00
#
_symmetry.space_group_name_H-M   'P 1'
#
loop_
_entity.id
_entity.type
_entity.pdbx_description
1 polymer ?
#
loop_
_entity_poly.entity_id
_entity_poly.type
_entity_poly.pdbx_seq_one_letter_code
_entity_poly.pdbx_strand_id
1 'polypeptide(L)'
;MSRNRKPLTLGEKLRVIEEAEKRNGATKASIARDLNIPVSSLKTILAKKDSILLKRQITPETIANSFRHCGFNGSGACSTSEAALPVDDEPEFGSLELPGSFADYVGADDDVAVCSEVSLDDIIETVRPDTAGELPTRKRWTTLQRLARVVLRRPHSAVCCQMLQLSKES
;
A
#
# COMPACT_ATOMS: atom_id res chain seq x y z
N MET A 1 30.66 -7.97 12.47
CA MET A 1 30.46 -6.91 11.46
C MET A 1 29.47 -7.40 10.40
N SER A 2 28.23 -6.93 10.42
CA SER A 2 27.24 -7.21 9.36
C SER A 2 27.69 -6.51 8.08
N ARG A 3 27.85 -7.23 6.96
CA ARG A 3 28.10 -6.58 5.67
C ARG A 3 26.79 -5.91 5.23
N ASN A 4 26.79 -4.58 5.18
CA ASN A 4 25.67 -3.80 4.66
C ASN A 4 25.41 -4.20 3.20
N ARG A 5 24.29 -4.90 2.96
CA ARG A 5 23.90 -5.35 1.62
C ARG A 5 23.17 -4.20 0.93
N LYS A 6 23.52 -3.93 -0.34
CA LYS A 6 22.82 -2.96 -1.17
C LYS A 6 21.35 -3.40 -1.36
N PRO A 7 20.36 -2.51 -1.17
CA PRO A 7 18.97 -2.85 -1.46
C PRO A 7 18.76 -3.04 -2.97
N LEU A 8 18.07 -4.11 -3.34
CA LEU A 8 17.71 -4.41 -4.73
C LEU A 8 16.52 -3.56 -5.18
N THR A 9 16.66 -2.91 -6.33
CA THR A 9 15.60 -2.15 -7.01
C THR A 9 14.50 -3.08 -7.52
N LEU A 10 13.33 -2.53 -7.85
CA LEU A 10 12.23 -3.30 -8.43
C LEU A 10 12.64 -3.94 -9.78
N GLY A 11 13.35 -3.19 -10.62
CA GLY A 11 13.82 -3.67 -11.92
C GLY A 11 14.80 -4.84 -11.82
N GLU A 12 15.74 -4.78 -10.86
CA GLU A 12 16.65 -5.90 -10.60
C GLU A 12 15.89 -7.16 -10.15
N LYS A 13 14.88 -7.02 -9.28
CA LYS A 13 14.05 -8.15 -8.83
C LYS A 13 13.28 -8.78 -9.99
N LEU A 14 12.78 -7.98 -10.93
CA LEU A 14 12.09 -8.49 -12.12
C LEU A 14 13.03 -9.28 -13.02
N ARG A 15 14.26 -8.79 -13.25
CA ARG A 15 15.29 -9.53 -14.01
C ARG A 15 15.61 -10.89 -13.36
N VAL A 16 15.70 -10.92 -12.02
CA VAL A 16 15.93 -12.16 -11.28
C VAL A 16 14.78 -13.15 -11.48
N ILE A 17 13.53 -12.69 -11.49
CA ILE A 17 12.34 -13.52 -11.72
C ILE A 17 12.35 -14.06 -13.16
N GLU A 18 12.58 -13.20 -14.16
CA GLU A 18 12.63 -13.60 -15.57
C GLU A 18 13.72 -14.64 -15.83
N GLU A 19 14.91 -14.46 -15.26
CA GLU A 19 16.03 -15.40 -15.43
C GLU A 19 15.76 -16.73 -14.70
N ALA A 20 15.07 -16.69 -13.56
CA ALA A 20 14.66 -17.91 -12.85
C ALA A 20 13.60 -18.71 -13.61
N GLU A 21 12.65 -18.05 -14.28
CA GLU A 21 11.62 -18.69 -15.11
C GLU A 21 12.20 -19.29 -16.39
N LYS A 22 13.11 -18.57 -17.07
CA LYS A 22 13.83 -19.08 -18.25
C LYS A 22 14.59 -20.37 -17.94
N ARG A 23 15.06 -20.52 -16.71
CA ARG A 23 15.85 -21.67 -16.25
C ARG A 23 15.03 -22.61 -15.37
N ASN A 24 13.76 -22.81 -15.68
CA ASN A 24 12.90 -23.78 -15.00
C ASN A 24 13.54 -25.19 -15.02
N GLY A 25 14.22 -25.54 -13.92
CA GLY A 25 14.97 -26.80 -13.77
C GLY A 25 16.39 -26.64 -13.22
N ALA A 26 16.99 -25.45 -13.35
CA ALA A 26 18.28 -25.17 -12.74
C ALA A 26 18.18 -25.07 -11.22
N THR A 27 19.24 -25.48 -10.51
CA THR A 27 19.29 -25.35 -9.06
C THR A 27 19.32 -23.88 -8.66
N LYS A 28 18.57 -23.52 -7.60
CA LYS A 28 18.52 -22.15 -7.06
C LYS A 28 19.92 -21.62 -6.70
N ALA A 29 20.84 -22.51 -6.32
CA ALA A 29 22.22 -22.17 -6.03
C ALA A 29 23.02 -21.80 -7.30
N SER A 30 22.74 -22.40 -8.46
CA SER A 30 23.35 -21.99 -9.73
C SER A 30 22.89 -20.60 -10.14
N ILE A 31 21.57 -20.39 -10.15
CA ILE A 31 20.96 -19.10 -10.53
C ILE A 31 21.46 -17.97 -9.62
N ALA A 32 21.57 -18.23 -8.31
CA ALA A 32 22.08 -17.28 -7.33
C ALA A 32 23.55 -16.89 -7.58
N ARG A 33 24.40 -17.86 -7.98
CA ARG A 33 25.80 -17.59 -8.32
C ARG A 33 25.92 -16.72 -9.57
N ASP A 34 25.15 -17.03 -10.61
CA ASP A 34 25.21 -16.32 -11.89
C ASP A 34 24.73 -14.86 -11.76
N LEU A 35 23.74 -14.62 -10.90
CA LEU A 35 23.21 -13.28 -10.63
C LEU A 35 24.00 -12.54 -9.54
N ASN A 36 25.00 -13.16 -8.92
CA ASN A 36 25.76 -12.65 -7.79
C ASN A 36 24.88 -12.21 -6.60
N ILE A 37 23.87 -13.02 -6.26
CA ILE A 37 22.90 -12.75 -5.18
C ILE A 37 22.94 -13.89 -4.16
N PRO A 38 22.84 -13.61 -2.85
CA PRO A 38 22.68 -14.65 -1.85
C PRO A 38 21.46 -15.54 -2.14
N VAL A 39 21.60 -16.86 -1.98
CA VAL A 39 20.50 -17.83 -2.18
C VAL A 39 19.28 -17.50 -1.31
N SER A 40 19.51 -16.99 -0.10
CA SER A 40 18.45 -16.52 0.80
C SER A 40 17.61 -15.42 0.16
N SER A 41 18.25 -14.45 -0.48
CA SER A 41 17.59 -13.32 -1.14
C SER A 41 16.83 -13.77 -2.37
N LEU A 42 17.40 -14.66 -3.19
CA LEU A 42 16.69 -15.28 -4.31
C LEU A 42 15.42 -15.98 -3.84
N LYS A 43 15.49 -16.76 -2.75
CA LYS A 43 14.33 -17.45 -2.18
C LYS A 43 13.24 -16.47 -1.75
N THR A 44 13.60 -15.37 -1.10
CA THR A 44 12.65 -14.32 -0.69
C THR A 44 12.03 -13.61 -1.90
N ILE A 45 12.80 -13.34 -2.95
CA ILE A 45 12.29 -12.72 -4.18
C ILE A 45 11.26 -13.62 -4.85
N LEU A 46 11.59 -14.91 -5.02
CA LEU A 46 10.68 -15.88 -5.63
C LEU A 46 9.43 -16.11 -4.79
N ALA A 47 9.54 -16.08 -3.45
CA ALA A 47 8.38 -16.18 -2.56
C ALA A 47 7.44 -14.95 -2.64
N LYS A 48 7.96 -13.78 -3.04
CA LYS A 48 7.20 -12.54 -3.21
C LYS A 48 6.94 -12.20 -4.68
N LYS A 49 7.10 -13.17 -5.58
CA LYS A 49 6.98 -12.98 -7.03
C LYS A 49 5.68 -12.28 -7.42
N ASP A 50 4.55 -12.78 -6.96
CA ASP A 50 3.23 -12.26 -7.36
C ASP A 50 3.04 -10.81 -6.93
N SER A 51 3.48 -10.45 -5.71
CA SER A 51 3.43 -9.07 -5.24
C SER A 51 4.36 -8.15 -6.03
N ILE A 52 5.51 -8.64 -6.50
CA ILE A 52 6.44 -7.87 -7.32
C ILE A 52 5.88 -7.66 -8.73
N LEU A 53 5.25 -8.69 -9.32
CA LEU A 53 4.58 -8.59 -10.62
C LEU A 53 3.37 -7.65 -10.56
N LEU A 54 2.58 -7.72 -9.48
CA LEU A 54 1.47 -6.80 -9.26
C LEU A 54 1.96 -5.34 -9.21
N LYS A 55 3.05 -5.07 -8.48
CA LYS A 55 3.64 -3.73 -8.41
C LYS A 55 4.08 -3.18 -9.77
N ARG A 56 4.50 -4.04 -10.70
CA ARG A 56 4.82 -3.64 -12.08
C ARG A 56 3.56 -3.22 -12.86
N GLN A 57 2.41 -3.81 -12.55
CA GLN A 57 1.14 -3.54 -13.23
C GLN A 57 0.40 -2.31 -12.67
N ILE A 58 0.85 -1.76 -11.54
CA ILE A 58 0.25 -0.53 -10.98
C ILE A 58 0.60 0.63 -11.91
N THR A 59 -0.34 0.95 -12.81
CA THR A 59 -0.28 2.13 -13.65
C THR A 59 -0.70 3.37 -12.86
N PRO A 60 -0.27 4.58 -13.27
CA PRO A 60 -0.78 5.82 -12.69
C PRO A 60 -2.32 5.90 -12.77
N GLU A 61 -2.94 5.29 -13.78
CA GLU A 61 -4.39 5.17 -13.88
C GLU A 61 -5.00 4.33 -12.75
N THR A 62 -4.35 3.23 -12.36
CA THR A 62 -4.78 2.38 -11.23
C THR A 62 -4.74 3.17 -9.93
N ILE A 63 -3.67 3.96 -9.76
CA ILE A 63 -3.52 4.87 -8.61
C ILE A 63 -4.63 5.92 -8.64
N ALA A 64 -4.83 6.61 -9.77
CA ALA A 64 -5.87 7.61 -9.95
C ALA A 64 -7.27 7.04 -9.69
N ASN A 65 -7.55 5.82 -10.11
CA ASN A 65 -8.83 5.15 -9.85
C ASN A 65 -9.02 4.87 -8.35
N SER A 66 -7.94 4.47 -7.65
CA SER A 66 -7.98 4.29 -6.19
C SER A 66 -8.30 5.60 -5.46
N PHE A 67 -7.71 6.71 -5.89
CA PHE A 67 -8.03 8.04 -5.35
C PHE A 67 -9.50 8.42 -5.57
N ARG A 68 -10.06 8.17 -6.77
CA ARG A 68 -11.49 8.41 -7.05
C ARG A 68 -12.40 7.62 -6.12
N HIS A 69 -12.09 6.34 -5.86
CA HIS A 69 -12.86 5.52 -4.94
C HIS A 69 -12.78 5.98 -3.47
N CYS A 70 -11.70 6.66 -3.09
CA CYS A 70 -11.54 7.25 -1.77
C CYS A 70 -12.22 8.64 -1.63
N GLY A 71 -12.99 9.09 -2.63
CA GLY A 71 -13.66 10.39 -2.60
C GLY A 71 -12.77 11.56 -3.03
N PHE A 72 -11.55 11.31 -3.49
CA PHE A 72 -10.72 12.31 -4.17
C PHE A 72 -11.18 12.42 -5.63
N ASN A 73 -12.40 12.92 -5.81
CA ASN A 73 -12.95 13.25 -7.11
C ASN A 73 -12.32 14.58 -7.50
N GLY A 74 -11.27 14.55 -8.32
CA GLY A 74 -10.46 15.72 -8.67
C GLY A 74 -11.27 16.95 -9.08
N SER A 75 -11.49 17.86 -8.13
CA SER A 75 -11.88 19.25 -8.39
C SER A 75 -10.75 20.25 -8.07
N GLY A 76 -9.63 19.77 -7.53
CA GLY A 76 -8.40 20.54 -7.42
C GLY A 76 -7.32 19.83 -8.19
N ALA A 77 -7.09 20.23 -9.44
CA ALA A 77 -5.87 19.85 -10.14
C ALA A 77 -4.69 20.30 -9.28
N CYS A 78 -4.03 19.36 -8.60
CA CYS A 78 -2.65 19.55 -8.20
C CYS A 78 -1.83 19.48 -9.49
N SER A 79 -1.99 20.51 -10.32
CA SER A 79 -1.02 20.88 -11.32
C SER A 79 0.26 21.12 -10.54
N THR A 80 1.13 20.12 -10.50
CA THR A 80 2.57 20.35 -10.46
C THR A 80 2.96 20.94 -11.79
N SER A 81 2.38 22.10 -12.12
CA SER A 81 3.01 23.02 -13.03
C SER A 81 4.21 23.57 -12.27
N GLU A 82 5.31 22.83 -12.35
CA GLU A 82 6.64 23.40 -12.59
C GLU A 82 6.61 24.10 -13.97
N ALA A 83 5.60 24.94 -14.20
CA ALA A 83 5.68 26.03 -15.14
C ALA A 83 6.48 27.05 -14.35
N ALA A 84 7.74 27.20 -14.70
CA ALA A 84 8.48 28.41 -14.41
C ALA A 84 7.64 29.56 -15.00
N LEU A 85 6.76 30.13 -14.18
CA LEU A 85 6.22 31.45 -14.45
C LEU A 85 7.45 32.36 -14.47
N PRO A 86 7.68 33.14 -15.54
CA PRO A 86 8.67 34.20 -15.47
C PRO A 86 8.33 35.05 -14.25
N VAL A 87 9.26 35.12 -13.30
CA VAL A 87 9.20 36.05 -12.18
C VAL A 87 9.51 37.42 -12.77
N ASP A 88 8.55 37.94 -13.54
CA ASP A 88 8.48 39.35 -13.88
C ASP A 88 7.40 39.92 -12.96
N ASP A 89 7.80 40.95 -12.22
CA ASP A 89 7.09 41.62 -11.12
C ASP A 89 7.20 40.92 -9.76
N GLU A 90 8.21 41.36 -8.99
CA GLU A 90 8.18 41.33 -7.53
C GLU A 90 6.78 41.75 -7.09
N PRO A 91 5.98 40.89 -6.44
CA PRO A 91 4.77 41.36 -5.81
C PRO A 91 5.23 42.38 -4.76
N GLU A 92 4.89 43.66 -4.96
CA GLU A 92 4.93 44.63 -3.88
C GLU A 92 4.14 43.99 -2.73
N PHE A 93 4.87 43.47 -1.74
CA PHE A 93 4.31 43.08 -0.46
C PHE A 93 3.80 44.37 0.15
N GLY A 94 2.60 44.77 -0.24
CA GLY A 94 1.84 45.81 0.41
C GLY A 94 1.87 45.48 1.88
N SER A 95 2.43 46.38 2.67
CA SER A 95 2.57 46.22 4.12
C SER A 95 1.21 45.86 4.67
N LEU A 96 0.98 44.57 4.89
CA LEU A 96 -0.19 44.06 5.57
C LEU A 96 0.04 44.47 7.01
N GLU A 97 -0.59 45.57 7.41
CA GLU A 97 -0.75 45.94 8.81
C GLU A 97 -1.62 44.87 9.47
N LEU A 98 -0.98 43.74 9.79
CA LEU A 98 -1.59 42.67 10.57
C LEU A 98 -1.88 43.28 11.95
N PRO A 99 -3.14 43.25 12.41
CA PRO A 99 -3.46 43.67 13.77
C PRO A 99 -2.90 42.63 14.74
N GLY A 100 -1.68 42.87 15.21
CA GLY A 100 -0.98 42.00 16.16
C GLY A 100 0.50 42.36 16.23
N SER A 101 1.07 42.25 17.43
CA SER A 101 2.51 42.41 17.59
C SER A 101 3.23 41.11 17.16
N PHE A 102 4.48 41.21 16.73
CA PHE A 102 5.30 40.02 16.46
C PHE A 102 5.38 39.07 17.67
N ALA A 103 5.31 39.63 18.89
CA ALA A 103 5.29 38.85 20.13
C ALA A 103 4.03 37.97 20.25
N ASP A 104 2.87 38.42 19.75
CA ASP A 104 1.63 37.63 19.76
C ASP A 104 1.74 36.41 18.83
N TYR A 105 2.49 36.52 17.74
CA TYR A 105 2.73 35.41 16.82
C TYR A 105 3.73 34.40 17.39
N VAL A 106 4.81 34.88 18.01
CA VAL A 106 5.83 34.01 18.62
C VAL A 106 5.27 33.31 19.87
N GLY A 107 4.43 34.00 20.66
CA GLY A 107 3.79 33.44 21.85
C GLY A 107 2.55 32.59 21.57
N ALA A 108 2.06 32.55 20.33
CA ALA A 108 0.89 31.74 19.99
C ALA A 108 1.10 30.24 20.28
N ASP A 109 2.35 29.77 20.22
CA ASP A 109 2.71 28.39 20.48
C ASP A 109 2.97 28.11 21.98
N ASP A 110 3.13 29.13 22.82
CA ASP A 110 3.40 28.96 24.25
C ASP A 110 2.18 28.41 25.01
N ASP A 111 0.98 28.75 24.54
CA ASP A 111 -0.30 28.27 25.10
C ASP A 111 -0.82 26.99 24.41
N VAL A 112 -0.07 26.44 23.43
CA VAL A 112 -0.45 25.17 22.81
C VAL A 112 -0.26 24.08 23.85
N ALA A 113 -1.37 23.59 24.38
CA ALA A 113 -1.39 22.47 25.29
C ALA A 113 -0.66 21.27 24.66
N VAL A 114 0.58 21.05 25.07
CA VAL A 114 1.33 19.85 24.72
C VAL A 114 0.62 18.71 25.42
N CYS A 115 0.17 17.71 24.65
CA CYS A 115 -0.32 16.47 25.25
C CYS A 115 0.77 15.95 26.19
N SER A 116 0.46 15.86 27.49
CA SER A 116 1.33 15.20 28.45
C SER A 116 1.69 13.83 27.90
N GLU A 117 2.90 13.35 28.20
CA GLU A 117 3.32 12.01 27.79
C GLU A 117 2.25 10.98 28.18
N VAL A 118 1.54 10.45 27.19
CA VAL A 118 0.56 9.41 27.40
C VAL A 118 1.35 8.11 27.47
N SER A 119 1.32 7.44 28.62
CA SER A 119 2.00 6.17 28.75
C SER A 119 1.31 5.12 27.88
N LEU A 120 2.06 4.12 27.45
CA LEU A 120 1.50 3.03 26.65
C LEU A 120 0.38 2.29 27.41
N ASP A 121 0.45 2.27 28.74
CA ASP A 121 -0.53 1.62 29.60
C ASP A 121 -1.86 2.38 29.62
N ASP A 122 -1.84 3.73 29.66
CA ASP A 122 -3.05 4.57 29.59
C ASP A 122 -3.81 4.39 28.26
N ILE A 123 -3.06 4.19 27.16
CA ILE A 123 -3.62 3.90 25.84
C ILE A 123 -4.29 2.51 25.84
N ILE A 124 -3.66 1.52 26.47
CA ILE A 124 -4.21 0.15 26.52
C ILE A 124 -5.49 0.11 27.36
N GLU A 125 -5.55 0.88 28.44
CA GLU A 125 -6.73 1.00 29.31
C GLU A 125 -7.89 1.69 28.59
N THR A 126 -7.64 2.82 27.91
CA THR A 126 -8.68 3.54 27.16
C THR A 126 -9.20 2.79 25.93
N VAL A 127 -8.37 1.99 25.28
CA VAL A 127 -8.77 1.18 24.10
C VAL A 127 -9.54 -0.09 24.51
N ARG A 128 -9.54 -0.46 25.79
CA ARG A 128 -10.34 -1.58 26.31
C ARG A 128 -11.49 -1.05 27.17
N PRO A 129 -12.55 -0.46 26.58
CA PRO A 129 -13.77 -0.26 27.34
C PRO A 129 -14.23 -1.64 27.82
N ASP A 130 -14.44 -1.74 29.13
CA ASP A 130 -14.78 -2.95 29.86
C ASP A 130 -15.65 -3.92 29.05
N THR A 131 -14.99 -4.90 28.44
CA THR A 131 -15.61 -6.18 28.05
C THR A 131 -15.55 -7.16 29.22
N ALA A 132 -15.59 -6.62 30.45
CA ALA A 132 -15.74 -7.37 31.70
C ALA A 132 -17.21 -7.70 32.02
N GLY A 133 -18.09 -7.72 31.00
CA GLY A 133 -19.45 -8.25 31.08
C GLY A 133 -19.56 -9.55 30.29
N GLU A 134 -19.58 -10.68 31.01
CA GLU A 134 -20.04 -12.00 30.58
C GLU A 134 -19.55 -12.53 29.23
N LEU A 135 -18.54 -13.40 29.26
CA LEU A 135 -18.29 -14.37 28.20
C LEU A 135 -19.51 -15.31 28.05
N PRO A 136 -20.30 -15.26 26.94
CA PRO A 136 -21.26 -16.32 26.68
C PRO A 136 -20.48 -17.60 26.40
N THR A 137 -20.54 -18.52 27.36
CA THR A 137 -19.98 -19.86 27.26
C THR A 137 -20.40 -20.54 25.96
N ARG A 138 -19.43 -20.77 25.08
CA ARG A 138 -19.30 -21.94 24.18
C ARG A 138 -20.61 -22.53 23.60
N LYS A 139 -21.43 -21.80 22.83
CA LYS A 139 -22.48 -22.44 21.99
C LYS A 139 -22.81 -21.73 20.66
N ARG A 140 -21.84 -21.13 19.95
CA ARG A 140 -22.12 -20.48 18.64
C ARG A 140 -21.08 -20.72 17.53
N TRP A 141 -20.55 -21.94 17.42
CA TRP A 141 -19.74 -22.34 16.25
C TRP A 141 -20.54 -23.05 15.14
N THR A 142 -21.86 -23.18 15.25
CA THR A 142 -22.67 -23.91 14.26
C THR A 142 -23.45 -23.01 13.29
N THR A 143 -23.53 -21.70 13.52
CA THR A 143 -24.33 -20.80 12.65
C THR A 143 -23.50 -20.14 11.54
N LEU A 144 -22.20 -19.86 11.76
CA LEU A 144 -21.34 -19.29 10.72
C LEU A 144 -20.97 -20.29 9.61
N GLN A 145 -20.95 -21.60 9.90
CA GLN A 145 -20.81 -22.61 8.84
C GLN A 145 -22.06 -22.76 7.95
N ARG A 146 -23.24 -22.30 8.42
CA ARG A 146 -24.48 -22.33 7.61
C ARG A 146 -24.58 -21.15 6.66
N LEU A 147 -24.04 -19.98 7.00
CA LEU A 147 -24.00 -18.81 6.12
C LEU A 147 -22.93 -18.92 5.02
N ALA A 148 -21.80 -19.60 5.29
CA ALA A 148 -20.78 -19.85 4.26
C ALA A 148 -21.29 -20.74 3.09
N ARG A 149 -22.34 -21.55 3.31
CA ARG A 149 -22.94 -22.38 2.25
C ARG A 149 -23.97 -21.65 1.39
N VAL A 150 -24.56 -20.56 1.88
CA VAL A 150 -25.59 -19.80 1.14
C VAL A 150 -24.95 -18.79 0.17
N VAL A 151 -23.77 -18.27 0.49
CA VAL A 151 -23.08 -17.27 -0.36
C VAL A 151 -22.35 -17.89 -1.56
N LEU A 152 -22.03 -19.18 -1.53
CA LEU A 152 -21.41 -19.91 -2.66
C LEU A 152 -22.42 -20.45 -3.70
N ARG A 153 -23.70 -20.09 -3.61
CA ARG A 153 -24.73 -20.38 -4.64
C ARG A 153 -25.23 -19.12 -5.35
N ARG A 154 -24.34 -18.16 -5.63
CA ARG A 154 -24.61 -17.22 -6.72
C ARG A 154 -24.07 -17.82 -8.02
N PRO A 155 -24.95 -18.19 -8.99
CA PRO A 155 -24.51 -18.51 -10.33
C PRO A 155 -23.98 -17.22 -10.96
N HIS A 156 -22.67 -17.01 -10.89
CA HIS A 156 -22.02 -16.08 -11.80
C HIS A 156 -22.17 -16.67 -13.21
N SER A 157 -23.12 -16.09 -13.94
CA SER A 157 -23.11 -15.90 -15.39
C SER A 157 -22.65 -17.08 -16.24
N ALA A 158 -23.61 -17.66 -16.95
CA ALA A 158 -23.49 -18.66 -18.01
C ALA A 158 -22.73 -18.18 -19.28
N VAL A 159 -21.67 -17.38 -19.13
CA VAL A 159 -20.93 -16.79 -20.27
C VAL A 159 -19.61 -17.52 -20.55
N CYS A 160 -19.12 -18.38 -19.65
CA CYS A 160 -17.80 -19.02 -19.84
C CYS A 160 -17.80 -20.42 -20.51
N CYS A 161 -18.95 -21.02 -20.80
CA CYS A 161 -19.01 -22.38 -21.39
C CYS A 161 -19.03 -22.43 -22.93
N GLN A 162 -19.05 -21.31 -23.65
CA GLN A 162 -19.20 -21.34 -25.12
C GLN A 162 -17.87 -21.30 -25.89
N MET A 163 -16.73 -21.19 -25.22
CA MET A 163 -15.41 -21.18 -25.87
C MET A 163 -14.76 -22.57 -26.01
N LEU A 164 -15.35 -23.63 -25.45
CA LEU A 164 -14.74 -24.97 -25.45
C LEU A 164 -15.34 -25.96 -26.46
N GLN A 165 -16.27 -25.53 -27.31
CA GLN A 165 -16.85 -26.39 -28.36
C GLN A 165 -16.31 -26.13 -29.78
N LEU A 166 -15.50 -25.09 -30.02
CA LEU A 166 -15.00 -24.78 -31.38
C LEU A 166 -13.62 -25.36 -31.71
N SER A 167 -13.02 -26.19 -30.83
CA SER A 167 -11.67 -26.76 -31.08
C SER A 167 -11.67 -28.26 -31.41
N LYS A 168 -12.82 -28.85 -31.77
CA LYS A 168 -12.92 -30.26 -32.16
C LYS A 168 -13.28 -30.51 -33.63
N GLU A 169 -13.37 -29.47 -34.45
CA GLU A 169 -13.60 -29.58 -35.89
C GLU A 169 -12.55 -28.77 -36.67
N SER A 170 -11.29 -29.24 -36.63
CA SER A 170 -10.26 -29.04 -37.65
C SER A 170 -9.17 -30.09 -37.48
#